data_AF-A0A931T669-F1
#
_entry.id   AF-A0A931T669-F1
#
_cell.length_a   1.000
_cell.length_b   1.000
_cell.length_c   1.000
_cell.angle_alpha   90.00
_cell.angle_beta   90.00
_cell.angle_gamma   90.00
#
_symmetry.space_group_name_H-M   'P 1'
#
loop_
_entity.id
_entity.type
_entity.pdbx_description
1 polymer ?
#
loop_
_entity_poly.entity_id
_entity_poly.type
_entity_poly.pdbx_seq_one_letter_code
_entity_poly.pdbx_strand_id
1 'polypeptide(L)'
;MGAHFNVSLDLPHAGTIASRIVRFVETRSGSEGDGDGELVRIAEEIHDALVGCSMSGENPPEAEARELRERVAALARELVDRIEAVGAAHDRLGQHVRNLFECLELGEEGAEISLRAGEDPSSIQRPV
;
A
#
# COMPACT_ATOMS: atom_id res chain seq x y z
N MET A 1 -16.81 -7.75 -11.84
CA MET A 1 -16.81 -7.68 -10.37
C MET A 1 -15.83 -8.73 -9.90
N GLY A 2 -14.59 -8.32 -9.63
CA GLY A 2 -13.60 -9.19 -8.98
C GLY A 2 -13.90 -9.24 -7.48
N ALA A 3 -13.70 -10.40 -6.85
CA ALA A 3 -13.90 -10.52 -5.42
C ALA A 3 -12.79 -9.77 -4.65
N HIS A 4 -13.17 -9.16 -3.53
CA HIS A 4 -12.28 -8.46 -2.60
C HIS A 4 -12.62 -8.87 -1.16
N PHE A 5 -11.66 -8.76 -0.25
CA PHE A 5 -11.95 -8.92 1.18
C PHE A 5 -12.61 -7.64 1.70
N ASN A 6 -13.70 -7.79 2.46
CA ASN A 6 -14.35 -6.71 3.18
C ASN A 6 -13.86 -6.75 4.63
N VAL A 7 -12.69 -6.18 4.87
CA VAL A 7 -12.05 -6.10 6.19
C VAL A 7 -12.42 -4.75 6.81
N SER A 8 -12.66 -4.72 8.12
CA SER A 8 -12.80 -3.47 8.88
C SER A 8 -11.51 -2.66 8.87
N LEU A 9 -11.60 -1.35 9.10
CA LEU A 9 -10.44 -0.46 9.12
C LEU A 9 -9.39 -0.95 10.12
N ASP A 10 -8.17 -1.18 9.65
CA ASP A 10 -7.04 -1.67 10.44
C ASP A 10 -5.77 -0.86 10.11
N LEU A 11 -5.70 0.35 10.65
CA LEU A 11 -4.55 1.26 10.48
C LEU A 11 -3.26 0.72 11.14
N PRO A 12 -3.30 0.02 12.28
CA PRO A 12 -2.12 -0.67 12.82
C PRO A 12 -1.54 -1.67 11.83
N HIS A 13 -2.37 -2.53 11.22
CA HIS A 13 -1.89 -3.49 10.24
C HIS A 13 -1.44 -2.81 8.94
N ALA A 14 -2.15 -1.76 8.50
CA ALA A 14 -1.73 -0.93 7.38
C ALA A 14 -0.31 -0.39 7.57
N GLY A 15 0.06 0.06 8.77
CA GLY A 15 1.42 0.52 9.08
C GLY A 15 2.48 -0.59 8.96
N THR A 16 2.13 -1.82 9.35
CA THR A 16 3.00 -2.98 9.12
C THR A 16 3.18 -3.25 7.62
N ILE A 17 2.13 -3.14 6.81
CA ILE A 17 2.23 -3.30 5.35
C ILE A 17 3.06 -2.17 4.74
N ALA A 18 2.86 -0.92 5.16
CA ALA A 18 3.65 0.23 4.72
C ALA A 18 5.16 0.03 4.96
N SER A 19 5.55 -0.50 6.12
CA SER A 19 6.96 -0.81 6.43
C SER A 19 7.57 -1.84 5.45
N ARG A 20 6.75 -2.80 4.96
CA ARG A 20 7.20 -3.79 3.97
C ARG A 20 7.34 -3.15 2.59
N ILE A 21 6.47 -2.22 2.23
CA ILE A 21 6.54 -1.46 0.97
C ILE A 21 7.84 -0.64 0.95
N VAL A 22 8.12 0.14 2.01
CA VAL A 22 9.37 0.93 2.13
C VAL A 22 10.58 0.04 1.89
N ARG A 23 10.70 -1.03 2.69
CA ARG A 23 11.83 -1.96 2.59
C ARG A 23 11.97 -2.60 1.21
N PHE A 24 10.84 -2.92 0.56
CA PHE A 24 10.85 -3.49 -0.79
C PHE A 24 11.40 -2.50 -1.81
N VAL A 25 10.90 -1.26 -1.79
CA VAL A 25 11.33 -0.20 -2.70
C VAL A 25 12.80 0.12 -2.48
N GLU A 26 13.23 0.37 -1.24
CA GLU A 26 14.64 0.66 -0.90
C GLU A 26 15.61 -0.41 -1.39
N THR A 27 15.26 -1.68 -1.21
CA THR A 27 16.09 -2.81 -1.65
C THR A 27 16.29 -2.80 -3.17
N ARG A 28 15.27 -2.36 -3.92
CA ARG A 28 15.32 -2.23 -5.39
C ARG A 28 16.13 -1.00 -5.83
N SER A 29 15.93 0.14 -5.15
CA SER A 29 16.61 1.41 -5.43
C SER A 29 18.13 1.33 -5.27
N GLY A 30 18.61 0.48 -4.35
CA GLY A 30 20.04 0.22 -4.19
C GLY A 30 20.69 -0.50 -5.38
N SER A 31 19.89 -1.05 -6.31
CA SER A 31 20.36 -1.85 -7.44
C SER A 31 20.21 -1.17 -8.81
N GLU A 32 19.31 -0.19 -8.97
CA GLU A 32 19.02 0.48 -10.25
C GLU A 32 18.85 2.01 -10.00
N GLY A 33 19.62 2.86 -10.70
CA GLY A 33 19.86 4.27 -10.31
C GLY A 33 18.67 5.25 -10.38
N ASP A 34 18.83 6.39 -9.68
CA ASP A 34 18.09 7.68 -9.58
C ASP A 34 16.54 7.74 -9.66
N GLY A 35 15.86 6.87 -10.41
CA GLY A 35 14.40 6.90 -10.60
C GLY A 35 13.58 6.48 -9.38
N ASP A 36 14.20 5.74 -8.45
CA ASP A 36 13.48 5.13 -7.33
C ASP A 36 13.40 6.00 -6.07
N GLY A 37 14.14 7.12 -6.00
CA GLY A 37 14.16 7.98 -4.81
C GLY A 37 12.79 8.57 -4.45
N GLU A 38 11.96 8.85 -5.47
CA GLU A 38 10.60 9.34 -5.26
C GLU A 38 9.64 8.23 -4.77
N LEU A 39 9.83 6.99 -5.22
CA LEU A 39 9.06 5.85 -4.71
C LEU A 39 9.35 5.62 -3.23
N VAL A 40 10.63 5.69 -2.83
CA VAL A 40 11.03 5.58 -1.42
C VAL A 40 10.36 6.69 -0.61
N ARG A 41 10.45 7.94 -1.08
CA ARG A 41 9.83 9.09 -0.41
C ARG A 41 8.33 8.91 -0.17
N ILE A 42 7.56 8.53 -1.19
CA ILE A 42 6.10 8.33 -1.04
C ILE A 42 5.81 7.16 -0.09
N ALA A 43 6.57 6.07 -0.19
CA ALA A 43 6.42 4.92 0.72
C ALA A 43 6.72 5.29 2.19
N GLU A 44 7.75 6.11 2.42
CA GLU A 44 8.08 6.66 3.74
C GLU A 44 6.97 7.57 4.26
N GLU A 45 6.42 8.45 3.41
CA GLU A 45 5.29 9.31 3.81
C GLU A 45 4.05 8.51 4.23
N ILE A 46 3.77 7.40 3.54
CA ILE A 46 2.70 6.45 3.93
C ILE A 46 3.04 5.81 5.29
N HIS A 47 4.26 5.33 5.46
CA HIS A 47 4.71 4.69 6.70
C HIS A 47 4.65 5.65 7.89
N ASP A 48 5.15 6.87 7.73
CA ASP A 48 5.19 7.89 8.78
C ASP A 48 3.79 8.34 9.19
N ALA A 49 2.84 8.36 8.26
CA ALA A 49 1.44 8.61 8.58
C ALA A 49 0.85 7.51 9.49
N LEU A 50 1.31 6.26 9.35
CA LEU A 50 0.74 5.09 10.04
C LEU A 50 1.57 4.59 11.23
N VAL A 51 2.82 5.05 11.39
CA VAL A 51 3.74 4.51 12.41
C VAL A 51 3.18 4.66 13.83
N GLY A 52 2.47 5.76 14.10
CA GLY A 52 1.78 5.97 15.38
C GLY A 52 0.74 4.88 15.68
N CYS A 53 -0.07 4.52 14.68
CA CYS A 53 -1.10 3.48 14.80
C CYS A 53 -0.48 2.08 14.95
N SER A 54 0.58 1.79 14.19
CA SER A 54 1.26 0.49 14.29
C SER A 54 1.94 0.30 15.64
N MET A 55 2.45 1.37 16.25
CA MET A 55 3.11 1.32 17.55
C MET A 55 2.12 1.26 18.72
N SER A 56 0.95 1.91 18.60
CA SER A 56 -0.12 1.80 19.59
C SER A 56 -0.84 0.45 19.53
N GLY A 57 -0.92 -0.15 18.33
CA GLY A 57 -1.70 -1.36 18.08
C GLY A 57 -3.21 -1.11 18.00
N GLU A 58 -3.64 0.15 18.00
CA GLU A 58 -5.04 0.56 18.01
C GLU A 58 -5.30 1.65 16.96
N ASN A 59 -6.48 1.61 16.34
CA ASN A 59 -6.95 2.73 15.52
C ASN A 59 -7.16 3.98 16.39
N PRO A 60 -6.86 5.18 15.89
CA PRO A 60 -7.25 6.43 16.54
C PRO A 60 -8.80 6.57 16.55
N PRO A 61 -9.33 7.59 17.24
CA PRO A 61 -10.77 7.88 17.22
C PRO A 61 -11.33 7.98 15.80
N GLU A 62 -12.59 7.57 15.60
CA GLU A 62 -13.19 7.35 14.28
C GLU A 62 -12.99 8.50 13.28
N ALA A 63 -13.13 9.76 13.73
CA ALA A 63 -12.95 10.92 12.86
C ALA A 63 -11.50 11.03 12.34
N GLU A 64 -10.51 10.88 13.22
CA GLU A 64 -9.10 10.90 12.89
C GLU A 64 -8.71 9.67 12.05
N ALA A 65 -9.27 8.49 12.37
CA ALA A 65 -9.05 7.27 11.60
C ALA A 65 -9.54 7.42 10.15
N ARG A 66 -10.69 8.06 9.93
CA ARG A 66 -11.23 8.32 8.59
C ARG A 66 -10.37 9.32 7.81
N GLU A 67 -9.94 10.41 8.44
CA GLU A 67 -9.05 11.39 7.81
C GLU A 67 -7.71 10.76 7.42
N LEU A 68 -7.13 9.95 8.33
CA LEU A 68 -5.89 9.26 8.09
C LEU A 68 -6.01 8.22 6.97
N ARG A 69 -7.10 7.45 6.96
CA ARG A 69 -7.44 6.50 5.88
C ARG A 69 -7.44 7.19 4.52
N GLU A 70 -8.16 8.29 4.36
CA GLU A 70 -8.26 9.01 3.08
C GLU A 70 -6.90 9.56 2.63
N ARG A 71 -6.14 10.14 3.56
CA ARG A 71 -4.78 10.62 3.28
C ARG A 71 -3.86 9.50 2.81
N VAL A 72 -3.86 8.37 3.51
CA VAL A 72 -3.04 7.21 3.16
C VAL A 72 -3.46 6.62 1.82
N ALA A 73 -4.77 6.51 1.56
CA ALA A 73 -5.28 6.03 0.28
C ALA A 73 -4.83 6.94 -0.88
N ALA A 74 -4.85 8.26 -0.71
CA ALA A 74 -4.37 9.20 -1.71
C ALA A 74 -2.87 9.00 -2.02
N LEU A 75 -2.02 8.90 -0.99
CA LEU A 75 -0.59 8.63 -1.15
C LEU A 75 -0.34 7.26 -1.79
N ALA A 76 -1.12 6.23 -1.43
CA ALA A 76 -0.99 4.90 -2.01
C ALA A 76 -1.36 4.88 -3.50
N ARG A 77 -2.36 5.66 -3.93
CA ARG A 77 -2.67 5.86 -5.35
C ARG A 77 -1.50 6.53 -6.09
N GLU A 78 -0.95 7.59 -5.51
CA GLU A 78 0.21 8.31 -6.06
C GLU A 78 1.43 7.38 -6.19
N LEU A 79 1.67 6.53 -5.18
CA LEU A 79 2.71 5.51 -5.23
C LEU A 79 2.52 4.57 -6.44
N VAL A 80 1.30 4.08 -6.67
CA VAL A 80 1.02 3.19 -7.81
C VAL A 80 1.20 3.90 -9.15
N ASP A 81 0.71 5.14 -9.27
CA ASP A 81 0.91 5.95 -10.47
C ASP A 81 2.41 6.09 -10.78
N ARG A 82 3.22 6.28 -9.74
CA ARG A 82 4.68 6.38 -9.90
C ARG A 82 5.33 5.05 -10.24
N ILE A 83 4.93 3.96 -9.59
CA ILE A 83 5.41 2.59 -9.89
C ILE A 83 5.21 2.27 -11.37
N GLU A 84 4.03 2.57 -11.90
CA GLU A 84 3.69 2.38 -13.31
C GLU A 84 4.55 3.28 -14.21
N ALA A 85 4.69 4.57 -13.87
CA ALA A 85 5.44 5.53 -14.66
C ALA A 85 6.94 5.21 -14.79
N VAL A 86 7.57 4.62 -13.77
CA VAL A 86 8.99 4.22 -13.82
C VAL A 86 9.20 2.77 -14.22
N GLY A 87 8.14 1.99 -14.44
CA GLY A 87 8.25 0.57 -14.75
C GLY A 87 8.79 -0.29 -13.60
N ALA A 88 8.52 0.09 -12.35
CA ALA A 88 8.95 -0.64 -11.15
C ALA A 88 7.92 -1.69 -10.66
N ALA A 89 6.91 -1.99 -11.50
CA ALA A 89 5.86 -2.94 -11.17
C ALA A 89 6.43 -4.34 -10.86
N HIS A 90 5.92 -4.96 -9.78
CA HIS A 90 6.39 -6.27 -9.33
C HIS A 90 5.30 -6.99 -8.53
N ASP A 91 5.18 -8.31 -8.69
CA ASP A 91 4.12 -9.12 -8.08
C ASP A 91 3.98 -8.90 -6.55
N ARG A 92 5.06 -9.08 -5.80
CA ARG A 92 5.06 -8.80 -4.35
C ARG A 92 4.70 -7.36 -3.97
N LEU A 93 5.09 -6.38 -4.78
CA LEU A 93 4.76 -4.99 -4.51
C LEU A 93 3.26 -4.75 -4.72
N GLY A 94 2.70 -5.30 -5.81
CA GLY A 94 1.27 -5.32 -6.04
C GLY A 94 0.48 -6.00 -4.91
N GLN A 95 0.96 -7.13 -4.39
CA GLN A 95 0.34 -7.80 -3.22
C GLN A 95 0.35 -6.90 -1.97
N HIS A 96 1.45 -6.19 -1.71
CA HIS A 96 1.51 -5.25 -0.59
C HIS A 96 0.57 -4.06 -0.79
N VAL A 97 0.47 -3.54 -2.01
CA VAL A 97 -0.51 -2.49 -2.36
C VAL A 97 -1.94 -2.99 -2.11
N ARG A 98 -2.30 -4.17 -2.61
CA ARG A 98 -3.63 -4.75 -2.39
C ARG A 98 -3.97 -4.85 -0.91
N ASN A 99 -3.06 -5.46 -0.13
CA ASN A 99 -3.25 -5.66 1.30
C ASN A 99 -3.35 -4.31 2.05
N LEU A 100 -2.62 -3.28 1.61
CA LEU A 100 -2.75 -1.93 2.18
C LEU A 100 -4.18 -1.40 2.00
N PHE A 101 -4.71 -1.44 0.78
CA PHE A 101 -6.09 -0.98 0.51
C PHE A 101 -7.16 -1.83 1.22
N GLU A 102 -6.95 -3.13 1.37
CA GLU A 102 -7.82 -3.98 2.20
C GLU A 102 -7.87 -3.49 3.66
N CYS A 103 -6.72 -3.16 4.26
CA CYS A 103 -6.65 -2.59 5.62
C CYS A 103 -7.34 -1.23 5.74
N LEU A 104 -7.47 -0.50 4.62
CA LEU A 104 -8.13 0.81 4.55
C LEU A 104 -9.63 0.70 4.27
N GLU A 105 -10.22 -0.50 4.30
CA GLU A 105 -11.61 -0.75 3.88
C GLU A 105 -11.89 -0.30 2.43
N LEU A 106 -10.88 -0.41 1.57
CA LEU A 106 -10.92 -0.06 0.14
C LEU A 106 -10.57 -1.29 -0.71
N GLY A 107 -10.99 -2.49 -0.28
CA GLY A 107 -10.58 -3.75 -0.90
C GLY A 107 -10.92 -3.87 -2.39
N GLU A 108 -12.06 -3.34 -2.84
CA GLU A 108 -12.44 -3.36 -4.27
C GLU A 108 -11.45 -2.56 -5.11
N GLU A 109 -11.16 -1.33 -4.69
CA GLU A 109 -10.15 -0.49 -5.34
C GLU A 109 -8.76 -1.13 -5.25
N GLY A 110 -8.41 -1.68 -4.09
CA GLY A 110 -7.16 -2.39 -3.86
C GLY A 110 -6.93 -3.52 -4.86
N ALA A 111 -7.97 -4.31 -5.16
CA ALA A 111 -7.89 -5.41 -6.11
C ALA A 111 -7.68 -4.95 -7.56
N GLU A 112 -8.17 -3.76 -7.92
CA GLU A 112 -7.97 -3.18 -9.24
C GLU A 112 -6.59 -2.52 -9.37
N ILE A 113 -6.24 -1.67 -8.40
CA ILE A 113 -5.02 -0.85 -8.46
C ILE A 113 -3.74 -1.69 -8.26
N SER A 114 -3.81 -2.80 -7.53
CA SER A 114 -2.67 -3.70 -7.33
C SER A 114 -2.15 -4.33 -8.62
N LEU A 115 -3.02 -4.52 -9.63
CA LEU A 115 -2.63 -5.02 -10.95
C LEU A 115 -1.69 -4.04 -11.67
N ARG A 116 -1.93 -2.73 -11.51
CA ARG A 116 -1.06 -1.68 -12.06
C ARG A 116 0.31 -1.67 -11.36
N ALA A 117 0.34 -2.02 -10.07
CA ALA A 117 1.58 -2.23 -9.32
C ALA A 117 2.28 -3.57 -9.61
N GLY A 118 1.71 -4.40 -10.50
CA GLY A 118 2.34 -5.61 -11.02
C GLY A 118 1.92 -6.92 -10.35
N GLU A 119 0.88 -6.93 -9.52
CA GLU A 119 0.35 -8.17 -8.95
C GLU A 119 -0.07 -9.17 -10.04
N ASP A 120 0.33 -10.44 -9.91
CA ASP A 120 -0.13 -11.50 -10.79
C ASP A 120 -1.64 -11.76 -10.58
N PRO A 121 -2.50 -11.61 -11.61
CA PRO A 121 -3.93 -11.85 -11.50
C PRO A 121 -4.27 -13.31 -11.16
N SER A 122 -3.34 -14.25 -11.37
CA SER A 122 -3.48 -15.66 -11.01
C SER A 122 -2.95 -16.00 -9.60
N SER A 123 -2.49 -15.01 -8.85
CA SER A 123 -2.00 -15.20 -7.49
C SER A 123 -3.08 -15.85 -6.61
N ILE A 124 -2.73 -16.97 -5.97
CA ILE A 124 -3.63 -17.77 -5.09
C ILE A 124 -4.24 -16.92 -3.97
N GLN A 125 -3.59 -15.81 -3.62
CA GLN A 125 -4.02 -14.90 -2.57
C GLN A 125 -5.08 -13.89 -3.03
N ARG A 126 -5.40 -13.80 -4.32
CA ARG A 126 -6.50 -12.97 -4.81
C ARG A 126 -7.84 -13.65 -4.51
N PRO A 127 -8.85 -12.90 -4.03
CA PRO A 127 -10.16 -13.48 -3.82
C PRO A 127 -10.81 -13.86 -5.16
N VAL A 128 -11.56 -14.97 -5.17
CA VAL A 128 -12.30 -15.49 -6.34
C VAL A 128 -13.77 -15.09 -6.33
#